data_AF-A0A328VJ91-F1
#
_entry.id   AF-A0A328VJ91-F1
#
_cell.length_a   1.000
_cell.length_b   1.000
_cell.length_c   1.000
_cell.angle_alpha   90.00
_cell.angle_beta   90.00
_cell.angle_gamma   90.00
#
_symmetry.space_group_name_H-M   'P 1'
#
loop_
_entity.id
_entity.type
_entity.pdbx_description
1 polymer ?
#
loop_
_entity_poly.entity_id
_entity_poly.type
_entity_poly.pdbx_seq_one_letter_code
_entity_poly.pdbx_strand_id
1 'polypeptide(L)'
;MQMIACREEARVARKLVHDREHIKHYTLHGVLSEGYVLALNTAFGTLSCLTYLDKQPALVLQQQFTNNEMNVLRPLLDSYPYYCPYEVLFAHFYHGEVNERTIERCRANLLKSLEDGTWEQATRPIRNVLSRVRIKLRIFGINIVSILETGYILKAAPAPASSTVA
;
A
#
# COMPACT_ATOMS: atom_id res chain seq x y z
N MET A 1 -25.58 40.95 18.22
CA MET A 1 -25.64 39.48 18.05
C MET A 1 -25.46 39.18 16.57
N GLN A 2 -24.27 38.73 16.18
CA GLN A 2 -23.95 37.37 15.68
C GLN A 2 -23.90 37.27 14.15
N MET A 3 -22.69 37.41 13.61
CA MET A 3 -22.29 37.03 12.24
C MET A 3 -20.89 36.40 12.29
N ILE A 4 -20.74 35.28 12.99
CA ILE A 4 -19.45 34.57 13.11
C ILE A 4 -19.55 33.07 12.77
N ALA A 5 -20.74 32.45 12.83
CA ALA A 5 -20.88 31.00 12.72
C ALA A 5 -20.60 30.38 11.33
N CYS A 6 -20.85 31.07 10.21
CA CYS A 6 -20.75 30.46 8.86
C CYS A 6 -19.31 30.29 8.34
N ARG A 7 -18.32 30.99 8.92
CA ARG A 7 -16.92 30.98 8.41
C ARG A 7 -16.13 29.77 8.90
N GLU A 8 -16.50 29.22 10.06
CA GLU A 8 -15.87 28.04 10.65
C GLU A 8 -16.28 26.77 9.90
N GLU A 9 -17.57 26.61 9.60
CA GLU A 9 -18.13 25.43 8.93
C GLU A 9 -17.56 25.24 7.51
N ALA A 10 -17.41 26.32 6.73
CA ALA A 10 -16.80 26.27 5.41
C ALA A 10 -15.30 25.90 5.45
N ARG A 11 -14.60 26.28 6.53
CA ARG A 11 -13.17 25.95 6.73
C ARG A 11 -13.00 24.50 7.18
N VAL A 12 -13.88 24.00 8.05
CA VAL A 12 -13.94 22.59 8.46
C VAL A 12 -14.33 21.70 7.29
N ALA A 13 -15.34 22.08 6.49
CA ALA A 13 -15.72 21.35 5.29
C ALA A 13 -14.59 21.29 4.26
N ARG A 14 -13.88 22.40 4.00
CA ARG A 14 -12.70 22.40 3.11
C ARG A 14 -11.54 21.57 3.65
N LYS A 15 -11.30 21.58 4.97
CA LYS A 15 -10.29 20.74 5.62
C LYS A 15 -10.64 19.26 5.53
N LEU A 16 -11.90 18.89 5.73
CA LEU A 16 -12.42 17.53 5.57
C LEU A 16 -12.36 17.03 4.12
N VAL A 17 -12.59 17.92 3.15
CA VAL A 17 -12.45 17.60 1.71
C VAL A 17 -10.98 17.37 1.36
N HIS A 18 -10.06 18.20 1.86
CA HIS A 18 -8.62 18.00 1.64
C HIS A 18 -8.07 16.76 2.35
N ASP A 19 -8.53 16.46 3.56
CA ASP A 19 -8.17 15.22 4.28
C ASP A 19 -8.66 13.98 3.53
N ARG A 20 -9.77 14.06 2.77
CA ARG A 20 -10.26 12.98 1.92
C ARG A 20 -9.37 12.73 0.68
N GLU A 21 -8.69 13.75 0.16
CA GLU A 21 -7.79 13.58 -1.00
C GLU A 21 -6.58 12.69 -0.67
N HIS A 22 -6.18 12.67 0.61
CA HIS A 22 -5.03 11.89 1.09
C HIS A 22 -5.41 10.54 1.69
N ILE A 23 -6.70 10.21 1.83
CA ILE A 23 -7.14 8.92 2.39
C ILE A 23 -7.78 8.07 1.31
N LYS A 24 -7.07 7.02 0.91
CA LYS A 24 -7.57 6.00 -0.02
C LYS A 24 -8.14 4.81 0.73
N HIS A 25 -9.30 4.32 0.30
CA HIS A 25 -9.94 3.14 0.89
C HIS A 25 -9.81 1.93 -0.05
N TYR A 26 -9.50 0.77 0.50
CA TYR A 26 -9.34 -0.48 -0.23
C TYR A 26 -10.15 -1.60 0.42
N THR A 27 -11.04 -2.20 -0.37
CA THR A 27 -11.75 -3.44 -0.05
C THR A 27 -11.02 -4.60 -0.72
N LEU A 28 -10.07 -5.21 -0.02
CA LEU A 28 -9.28 -6.33 -0.56
C LEU A 28 -10.07 -7.64 -0.51
N HIS A 29 -11.07 -7.79 -1.38
CA HIS A 29 -11.94 -8.96 -1.45
C HIS A 29 -11.13 -10.26 -1.58
N GLY A 30 -11.32 -11.21 -0.66
CA GLY A 30 -10.60 -12.49 -0.65
C GLY A 30 -9.24 -12.47 0.05
N VAL A 31 -8.78 -11.30 0.50
CA VAL A 31 -7.61 -11.14 1.37
C VAL A 31 -8.03 -10.72 2.77
N LEU A 32 -8.99 -9.79 2.88
CA LEU A 32 -9.61 -9.40 4.13
C LEU A 32 -10.98 -10.08 4.32
N SER A 33 -11.34 -10.29 5.58
CA SER A 33 -12.69 -10.73 5.96
C SER A 33 -13.74 -9.70 5.54
N GLU A 34 -14.96 -10.17 5.26
CA GLU A 34 -16.07 -9.28 4.92
C GLU A 34 -16.33 -8.24 6.02
N GLY A 35 -16.62 -7.00 5.62
CA GLY A 35 -16.84 -5.87 6.53
C GLY A 35 -15.57 -5.11 6.96
N TYR A 36 -14.38 -5.60 6.61
CA TYR A 36 -13.11 -4.89 6.86
C TYR A 36 -12.70 -4.03 5.66
N VAL A 37 -12.21 -2.83 5.94
CA VAL A 37 -11.72 -1.85 4.96
C VAL A 37 -10.35 -1.36 5.37
N LEU A 38 -9.41 -1.27 4.43
CA LEU A 38 -8.15 -0.58 4.67
C LEU A 38 -8.25 0.88 4.27
N ALA A 39 -7.84 1.77 5.15
CA ALA A 39 -7.67 3.19 4.87
C ALA A 39 -6.18 3.51 4.84
N LEU A 40 -5.65 3.89 3.68
CA LEU A 40 -4.29 4.37 3.51
C LEU A 40 -4.30 5.90 3.54
N ASN A 41 -3.73 6.47 4.59
CA ASN A 41 -3.48 7.90 4.68
C ASN A 41 -2.09 8.21 4.12
N THR A 42 -2.04 8.82 2.93
CA THR A 42 -0.80 9.16 2.23
C THR A 42 -0.07 10.36 2.84
N ALA A 43 -0.78 11.26 3.53
CA ALA A 43 -0.17 12.43 4.18
C ALA A 43 0.66 12.03 5.42
N PHE A 44 0.18 11.06 6.21
CA PHE A 44 0.87 10.59 7.41
C PHE A 44 1.66 9.29 7.22
N GLY A 45 1.50 8.63 6.06
CA GLY A 45 2.14 7.35 5.77
C GLY A 45 1.57 6.22 6.64
N THR A 46 0.26 6.22 6.85
CA THR A 46 -0.39 5.30 7.80
C THR A 46 -1.40 4.42 7.09
N LEU A 47 -1.35 3.11 7.37
CA LEU A 47 -2.38 2.15 6.95
C LEU A 47 -3.21 1.75 8.17
N SER A 48 -4.51 1.92 8.07
CA SER A 48 -5.48 1.62 9.12
C SER A 48 -6.47 0.57 8.64
N CYS A 49 -6.83 -0.37 9.50
CA CYS A 49 -7.87 -1.36 9.25
C CYS A 49 -9.11 -0.97 10.04
N LEU A 50 -10.19 -0.72 9.32
CA LEU A 50 -11.47 -0.28 9.85
C LEU A 50 -12.50 -1.39 9.69
N THR A 51 -13.38 -1.55 10.67
CA THR A 51 -14.54 -2.43 10.60
C THR A 51 -15.78 -1.71 11.13
N TYR A 52 -16.95 -2.27 10.90
CA TYR A 52 -18.20 -1.80 11.50
C TYR A 52 -18.65 -2.81 12.55
N LEU A 53 -18.41 -2.48 13.83
CA LEU A 53 -18.88 -3.25 14.98
C LEU A 53 -20.11 -2.57 15.56
N ASP A 54 -21.23 -3.29 15.71
CA ASP A 54 -22.47 -2.77 16.31
C ASP A 54 -22.96 -1.43 15.71
N LYS A 55 -22.84 -1.28 14.38
CA LYS A 55 -23.16 -0.07 13.60
C LYS A 55 -22.29 1.15 13.92
N GLN A 56 -21.15 0.98 14.59
CA GLN A 56 -20.15 2.01 14.80
C GLN A 56 -18.84 1.66 14.08
N PRO A 57 -18.16 2.64 13.44
CA PRO A 57 -16.85 2.42 12.86
C PRO A 57 -15.83 2.21 13.97
N ALA A 58 -15.11 1.08 13.91
CA ALA A 58 -14.07 0.72 14.86
C ALA A 58 -12.73 0.60 14.13
N LEU A 59 -11.69 1.22 14.70
CA LEU A 59 -10.30 1.04 14.28
C LEU A 59 -9.76 -0.24 14.90
N VAL A 60 -9.46 -1.24 14.07
CA VAL A 60 -8.98 -2.55 14.53
C VAL A 60 -7.47 -2.55 14.69
N LEU A 61 -6.77 -2.02 13.69
CA LEU A 61 -5.32 -1.89 13.75
C LEU A 61 -4.82 -0.72 12.90
N GLN A 62 -3.63 -0.25 13.22
CA GLN A 62 -2.98 0.84 12.50
C GLN A 62 -1.47 0.64 12.49
N GLN A 63 -0.84 0.91 11.36
CA GLN A 63 0.60 0.80 11.20
C GLN A 63 1.14 1.98 10.41
N GLN A 64 2.26 2.55 10.90
CA GLN A 64 2.97 3.60 10.19
C GLN A 64 4.06 3.03 9.28
N PHE A 65 4.20 3.64 8.11
CA PHE A 65 5.15 3.33 7.07
C PHE A 65 6.03 4.55 6.79
N THR A 66 7.30 4.29 6.50
CA THR A 66 8.23 5.30 5.99
C THR A 66 7.90 5.67 4.55
N ASN A 67 8.44 6.78 4.05
CA ASN A 67 8.18 7.22 2.68
C ASN A 67 8.54 6.16 1.63
N ASN A 68 9.70 5.50 1.79
CA ASN A 68 10.12 4.44 0.87
C ASN A 68 9.21 3.22 0.93
N GLU A 69 8.71 2.87 2.11
CA GLU A 69 7.73 1.79 2.25
C GLU A 69 6.38 2.17 1.63
N MET A 70 5.94 3.43 1.77
CA MET A 70 4.72 3.96 1.14
C MET A 70 4.81 3.92 -0.39
N ASN A 71 5.97 4.30 -0.95
CA ASN A 71 6.22 4.25 -2.39
C ASN A 71 6.08 2.82 -2.96
N VAL A 72 6.35 1.80 -2.15
CA VAL A 72 6.22 0.40 -2.56
C VAL A 72 4.82 -0.15 -2.25
N LEU A 73 4.26 0.21 -1.10
CA LEU A 73 2.95 -0.26 -0.64
C LEU A 73 1.82 0.25 -1.52
N ARG A 74 1.85 1.53 -1.90
CA ARG A 74 0.78 2.15 -2.68
C ARG A 74 0.52 1.45 -4.02
N PRO A 75 1.52 1.25 -4.91
CA PRO A 75 1.27 0.58 -6.18
C PRO A 75 0.84 -0.89 -6.00
N LEU A 76 1.24 -1.57 -4.92
CA LEU A 76 0.75 -2.92 -4.61
C LEU A 76 -0.75 -2.92 -4.29
N LEU A 77 -1.21 -1.97 -3.47
CA LEU A 77 -2.63 -1.84 -3.14
C LEU A 77 -3.45 -1.36 -4.35
N ASP A 78 -2.92 -0.40 -5.12
CA ASP A 78 -3.56 0.13 -6.33
C ASP A 78 -3.67 -0.94 -7.44
N SER A 79 -2.78 -1.94 -7.48
CA SER A 79 -2.81 -3.03 -8.48
C SER A 79 -3.72 -4.20 -8.10
N TYR A 80 -4.16 -4.30 -6.84
CA TYR A 80 -5.03 -5.39 -6.39
C TYR A 80 -6.37 -5.37 -7.15
N PRO A 81 -6.91 -6.52 -7.62
CA PRO A 81 -6.53 -7.91 -7.32
C PRO A 81 -5.43 -8.51 -8.22
N TYR A 82 -4.84 -7.73 -9.11
CA TYR A 82 -3.80 -8.17 -10.04
C TYR A 82 -2.41 -8.04 -9.43
N TYR A 83 -1.41 -8.53 -10.17
CA TYR A 83 -0.01 -8.31 -9.80
C TYR A 83 0.41 -6.88 -10.13
N CYS A 84 1.33 -6.34 -9.34
CA CYS A 84 2.02 -5.10 -9.60
C CYS A 84 3.33 -5.40 -10.34
N PRO A 85 3.52 -4.88 -11.57
CA PRO A 85 4.74 -5.11 -12.35
C PRO A 85 6.00 -4.54 -11.69
N TYR A 86 7.16 -5.15 -11.95
CA TYR A 86 8.44 -4.67 -11.42
C TYR A 86 8.74 -3.23 -11.82
N GLU A 87 8.52 -2.86 -13.09
CA GLU A 87 8.79 -1.52 -13.60
C GLU A 87 7.94 -0.45 -12.92
N VAL A 88 6.70 -0.76 -12.55
CA VAL A 88 5.81 0.14 -11.83
C VAL A 88 6.33 0.35 -10.41
N LEU A 89 6.70 -0.74 -9.72
CA LEU A 89 7.32 -0.67 -8.39
C LEU A 89 8.63 0.10 -8.40
N PHE A 90 9.49 -0.14 -9.38
CA PHE A 90 10.75 0.57 -9.55
C PHE A 90 10.53 2.06 -9.79
N ALA A 91 9.60 2.40 -10.68
CA ALA A 91 9.26 3.77 -10.97
C ALA A 91 8.80 4.50 -9.69
N HIS A 92 7.89 3.90 -8.93
CA HIS A 92 7.42 4.50 -7.68
C HIS A 92 8.53 4.60 -6.63
N PHE A 93 9.39 3.58 -6.50
CA PHE A 93 10.45 3.59 -5.52
C PHE A 93 11.50 4.68 -5.76
N TYR A 94 11.95 4.85 -7.01
CA TYR A 94 13.03 5.79 -7.35
C TYR A 94 12.54 7.20 -7.70
N HIS A 95 11.33 7.34 -8.22
CA HIS A 95 10.83 8.63 -8.73
C HIS A 95 9.64 9.17 -7.92
N GLY A 96 8.99 8.36 -7.08
CA GLY A 96 7.85 8.76 -6.26
C GLY A 96 6.57 8.96 -7.08
N GLU A 97 6.55 10.03 -7.88
CA GLU A 97 5.50 10.31 -8.87
C GLU A 97 5.83 9.64 -10.20
N VAL A 98 4.86 8.89 -10.72
CA VAL A 98 5.05 8.01 -11.85
C VAL A 98 4.18 8.44 -13.01
N ASN A 99 4.78 8.50 -14.19
CA ASN A 99 4.12 8.66 -15.47
C ASN A 99 4.55 7.51 -16.41
N GLU A 100 3.85 7.35 -17.52
CA GLU A 100 4.10 6.24 -18.47
C GLU A 100 5.55 6.22 -18.96
N ARG A 101 6.13 7.39 -19.26
CA ARG A 101 7.52 7.51 -19.73
C ARG A 101 8.53 7.00 -18.70
N THR A 102 8.27 7.26 -17.41
CA THR A 102 9.11 6.76 -16.31
C THR A 102 8.99 5.25 -16.19
N ILE A 103 7.78 4.69 -16.34
CA ILE A 103 7.56 3.23 -16.33
C ILE A 103 8.31 2.57 -17.49
N GLU A 104 8.18 3.09 -18.71
CA GLU A 104 8.87 2.58 -19.90
C GLU A 104 10.40 2.60 -19.72
N ARG A 105 10.94 3.70 -19.19
CA ARG A 105 12.38 3.80 -18.88
C ARG A 105 12.81 2.78 -17.83
N CYS A 106 12.03 2.61 -16.77
CA CYS A 106 12.29 1.61 -15.74
C CYS A 106 12.24 0.19 -16.32
N ARG A 107 11.29 -0.11 -17.21
CA ARG A 107 11.20 -1.40 -17.92
C ARG A 107 12.44 -1.66 -18.76
N ALA A 108 12.89 -0.68 -19.56
CA ALA A 108 14.09 -0.83 -20.38
C ALA A 108 15.35 -1.05 -19.54
N ASN A 109 15.49 -0.32 -18.42
CA ASN A 109 16.62 -0.49 -17.50
C ASN A 109 16.62 -1.87 -16.85
N LEU A 110 15.44 -2.37 -16.46
CA LEU A 110 15.28 -3.70 -15.86
C LEU A 110 15.63 -4.82 -16.85
N LEU A 111 15.17 -4.71 -18.10
CA LEU A 111 15.53 -5.65 -19.17
C LEU A 111 17.06 -5.67 -19.40
N LYS A 112 17.68 -4.49 -19.47
CA LYS A 112 19.14 -4.39 -19.60
C LYS A 112 19.86 -5.03 -18.41
N SER A 113 19.41 -4.81 -17.18
CA SER A 113 19.99 -5.46 -16.00
C SER A 113 19.83 -6.97 -16.00
N LEU A 114 18.77 -7.49 -16.63
CA LEU A 114 18.59 -8.93 -16.82
C LEU A 114 19.61 -9.48 -17.82
N GLU A 115 19.79 -8.81 -18.96
CA GLU A 115 20.78 -9.16 -19.99
C GLU A 115 22.22 -9.10 -19.46
N ASP A 116 22.54 -8.06 -18.70
CA ASP A 116 23.88 -7.83 -18.12
C ASP A 116 24.16 -8.71 -16.89
N GLY A 117 23.20 -9.53 -16.43
CA GLY A 117 23.34 -10.36 -15.22
C GLY A 117 23.41 -9.57 -13.91
N THR A 118 23.00 -8.30 -13.91
CA THR A 118 23.05 -7.39 -12.75
C THR A 118 21.70 -7.21 -12.05
N TRP A 119 20.68 -7.99 -12.44
CA TRP A 119 19.31 -7.95 -11.90
C TRP A 119 19.24 -7.96 -10.37
N GLU A 120 19.98 -8.86 -9.71
CA GLU A 120 19.99 -8.96 -8.25
C GLU A 120 20.50 -7.68 -7.58
N GLN A 121 21.51 -7.04 -8.17
CA GLN A 121 22.05 -5.78 -7.66
C GLN A 121 21.05 -4.64 -7.84
N ALA A 122 20.37 -4.58 -8.99
CA ALA A 122 19.38 -3.57 -9.30
C ALA A 122 18.13 -3.69 -8.40
N THR A 123 17.67 -4.91 -8.11
CA THR A 123 16.44 -5.17 -7.34
C THR A 123 16.63 -5.22 -5.83
N ARG A 124 17.86 -5.42 -5.34
CA ARG A 124 18.17 -5.53 -3.91
C ARG A 124 17.59 -4.41 -3.04
N PRO A 125 17.66 -3.11 -3.40
CA PRO A 125 17.11 -2.03 -2.59
C PRO A 125 15.59 -2.18 -2.37
N ILE A 126 14.86 -2.52 -3.44
CA ILE A 126 13.41 -2.70 -3.41
C ILE A 126 13.03 -3.95 -2.63
N ARG A 127 13.76 -5.07 -2.82
CA ARG A 127 13.57 -6.31 -2.03
C ARG A 127 13.74 -6.06 -0.53
N ASN A 128 14.71 -5.24 -0.13
CA ASN A 128 14.92 -4.88 1.27
C ASN A 128 13.74 -4.11 1.86
N VAL A 129 13.18 -3.16 1.10
CA VAL A 129 11.99 -2.41 1.54
C VAL A 129 10.77 -3.31 1.59
N LEU A 130 10.54 -4.12 0.55
CA LEU A 130 9.46 -5.10 0.50
C LEU A 130 9.49 -6.08 1.67
N SER A 131 10.67 -6.50 2.12
CA SER A 131 10.81 -7.34 3.31
C SER A 131 10.19 -6.69 4.56
N ARG A 132 10.47 -5.40 4.78
CA ARG A 132 9.89 -4.65 5.91
C ARG A 132 8.39 -4.40 5.75
N VAL A 133 7.96 -4.04 4.54
CA VAL A 133 6.52 -3.87 4.23
C VAL A 133 5.76 -5.18 4.47
N ARG A 134 6.34 -6.32 4.06
CA ARG A 134 5.73 -7.65 4.25
C ARG A 134 5.52 -7.99 5.72
N ILE A 135 6.47 -7.65 6.59
CA ILE A 135 6.33 -7.84 8.05
C ILE A 135 5.16 -7.01 8.57
N LYS A 136 5.11 -5.73 8.18
CA LYS A 136 4.04 -4.80 8.58
C LYS A 136 2.67 -5.18 8.02
N LEU A 137 2.60 -5.77 6.83
CA LEU A 137 1.33 -6.21 6.23
C LEU A 137 0.82 -7.53 6.83
N ARG A 138 1.71 -8.36 7.38
CA ARG A 138 1.32 -9.64 7.98
C ARG A 138 0.34 -9.47 9.14
N ILE A 139 0.47 -8.40 9.94
CA ILE A 139 -0.48 -8.10 11.04
C ILE A 139 -1.88 -7.73 10.53
N PHE A 140 -2.01 -7.30 9.26
CA PHE A 140 -3.29 -7.08 8.59
C PHE A 140 -3.83 -8.36 7.95
N GLY A 141 -3.16 -9.49 8.11
CA GLY A 141 -3.50 -10.73 7.40
C GLY A 141 -3.13 -10.70 5.92
N ILE A 142 -2.21 -9.83 5.50
CA ILE A 142 -1.83 -9.64 4.09
C ILE A 142 -0.39 -10.11 3.88
N ASN A 143 -0.17 -10.82 2.79
CA ASN A 143 1.14 -11.31 2.39
C ASN A 143 1.49 -10.84 0.97
N ILE A 144 2.76 -10.49 0.76
CA ILE A 144 3.31 -10.15 -0.55
C ILE A 144 3.99 -11.39 -1.13
N VAL A 145 3.60 -11.78 -2.35
CA VAL A 145 4.17 -12.93 -3.07
C VAL A 145 4.84 -12.44 -4.34
N SER A 146 6.08 -12.88 -4.58
CA SER A 146 6.83 -12.59 -5.80
C SER A 146 6.41 -13.52 -6.94
N ILE A 147 6.28 -12.96 -8.14
CA ILE A 147 6.16 -13.68 -9.40
C ILE A 147 7.49 -13.46 -10.14
N LEU A 148 8.19 -14.55 -10.45
CA LEU A 148 9.53 -14.52 -11.03
C LEU A 148 9.58 -13.57 -12.23
N GLU A 149 10.51 -12.61 -12.19
CA GLU A 149 10.78 -11.61 -13.25
C GLU A 149 9.59 -10.75 -13.70
N THR A 150 8.42 -10.91 -13.08
CA THR A 150 7.17 -10.27 -13.50
C THR A 150 6.72 -9.20 -12.52
N GLY A 151 6.75 -9.49 -11.21
CA GLY A 151 6.34 -8.52 -10.20
C GLY A 151 5.91 -9.14 -8.88
N TYR A 152 4.98 -8.49 -8.19
CA TYR A 152 4.47 -8.93 -6.89
C TYR A 152 2.96 -8.86 -6.82
N ILE A 153 2.34 -9.78 -6.08
CA ILE A 153 0.89 -9.82 -5.85
C ILE A 153 0.58 -9.91 -4.36
N LEU A 154 -0.51 -9.26 -3.94
CA LEU A 154 -1.04 -9.37 -2.59
C LEU A 154 -1.93 -10.60 -2.47
N LYS A 155 -1.75 -11.37 -1.40
CA LYS A 155 -2.58 -12.54 -1.05
C LYS A 155 -2.90 -12.52 0.44
N ALA A 156 -3.91 -13.30 0.82
CA ALA A 156 -4.16 -13.59 2.23
C ALA A 156 -2.89 -14.21 2.84
N ALA A 157 -2.48 -13.72 4.00
CA ALA A 157 -1.47 -14.39 4.79
C ALA A 157 -2.05 -15.74 5.27
N PRO A 158 -1.27 -16.83 5.24
CA PRO A 158 -1.70 -18.06 5.89
C PRO A 158 -1.97 -17.74 7.36
N ALA A 159 -3.09 -18.22 7.89
CA ALA A 159 -3.35 -18.17 9.32
C ALA A 159 -2.13 -18.77 10.05
N PRO A 160 -1.68 -18.21 11.18
CA PRO A 160 -0.63 -18.84 11.95
C PRO A 160 -1.09 -20.26 12.26
N ALA A 161 -0.34 -21.25 11.77
CA ALA A 161 -0.65 -22.65 12.03
C ALA A 161 -0.72 -22.80 13.54
N SER A 162 -1.93 -23.01 14.06
CA SER A 162 -2.15 -23.37 15.45
C SER A 162 -1.30 -24.62 15.68
N SER A 163 -0.17 -24.46 16.35
CA SER A 163 0.62 -25.58 16.86
C SER A 163 -0.32 -26.37 17.75
N THR A 164 -0.83 -27.46 17.20
CA THR A 164 -1.50 -28.52 17.95
C THR A 164 -0.44 -29.06 18.87
N VAL A 165 -0.51 -28.62 20.14
CA VAL A 165 0.20 -29.27 21.24
C VAL A 165 -0.40 -30.66 21.34
N ALA A 166 0.43 -31.66 21.05
CA ALA A 166 0.20 -33.05 21.42
C ALA A 166 1.14 -33.38 22.57
#